data_AF-A0A1I3S2N6-F1
#
_entry.id   AF-A0A1I3S2N6-F1
#
_cell.length_a   1.000
_cell.length_b   1.000
_cell.length_c   1.000
_cell.angle_alpha   90.00
_cell.angle_beta   90.00
_cell.angle_gamma   90.00
#
_symmetry.space_group_name_H-M   'P 1'
#
loop_
_entity.id
_entity.type
_entity.pdbx_description
1 polymer ?
#
loop_
_entity_poly.entity_id
_entity_poly.type
_entity_poly.pdbx_seq_one_letter_code
_entity_poly.pdbx_strand_id
1 'polypeptide(L)'
;MTDRRDASGDASRPLEALEALEALEDEVATLKRVVQEGDEPRRIQFEAAASRLQDVFAETNGGHGTINTHSGEQITPLSPDPEQIDLADVAHALSNLSRFTGQGKHFYSVARHAVHVSHEVESRGGSREAQRWGLLHDASEAYFADVPAPVKRSLPGYTRAEKEFQAAVREAFDLELAVEDERLVDGVDGDIARYELSIHFPANHESPGLECEHDDLDGSVDDAELYRRRARELGL
;
A
#
# COMPACT_ATOMS: atom_id res chain seq x y z
N MET A 1 50.24 -1.38 -24.16
CA MET A 1 49.18 -0.56 -24.79
C MET A 1 48.23 -1.54 -25.46
N THR A 2 46.95 -1.67 -25.13
CA THR A 2 46.06 -1.08 -24.11
C THR A 2 44.89 -2.09 -23.97
N ASP A 3 44.29 -2.36 -22.82
CA ASP A 3 44.31 -1.73 -21.49
C ASP A 3 43.97 -2.76 -20.38
N ARG A 4 44.12 -2.44 -19.10
CA ARG A 4 43.48 -3.16 -17.97
C ARG A 4 42.82 -2.14 -17.04
N ARG A 5 41.51 -1.95 -17.20
CA ARG A 5 40.72 -1.16 -16.25
C ARG A 5 40.67 -1.87 -14.91
N ASP A 6 40.89 -1.10 -13.84
CA ASP A 6 40.82 -1.58 -12.48
C ASP A 6 39.43 -2.12 -12.15
N ALA A 7 39.39 -3.36 -11.69
CA ALA A 7 38.28 -3.95 -10.96
C ALA A 7 38.58 -3.91 -9.45
N SER A 8 39.10 -2.79 -8.95
CA SER A 8 39.19 -2.51 -7.52
C SER A 8 37.83 -2.01 -7.03
N GLY A 9 36.90 -2.96 -6.81
CA GLY A 9 35.76 -2.69 -5.95
C GLY A 9 36.29 -2.26 -4.58
N ASP A 10 35.85 -1.09 -4.12
CA ASP A 10 36.36 -0.49 -2.90
C ASP A 10 36.03 -1.36 -1.67
N ALA A 11 37.06 -1.98 -1.11
CA ALA A 11 36.94 -2.88 0.04
C ALA A 11 36.64 -2.15 1.36
N SER A 12 36.64 -0.81 1.38
CA SER A 12 36.19 -0.01 2.53
C SER A 12 34.66 -0.02 2.66
N ARG A 13 33.94 0.07 1.53
CA ARG A 13 32.47 0.20 1.50
C ARG A 13 31.70 -0.89 2.26
N PRO A 14 32.04 -2.20 2.16
CA PRO A 14 31.33 -3.22 2.91
C PRO A 14 31.54 -3.12 4.42
N LEU A 15 32.68 -2.58 4.87
CA LEU A 15 32.98 -2.38 6.29
C LEU A 15 32.22 -1.17 6.83
N GLU A 16 32.24 -0.06 6.09
CA GLU A 16 31.49 1.17 6.40
C GLU A 16 29.97 0.92 6.47
N ALA A 17 29.42 0.10 5.57
CA ALA A 17 28.01 -0.29 5.59
C ALA A 17 27.64 -1.11 6.84
N LEU A 18 28.52 -2.01 7.29
CA LEU A 18 28.30 -2.81 8.51
C LEU A 18 28.39 -1.95 9.78
N GLU A 19 29.35 -1.02 9.87
CA GLU A 19 29.46 -0.08 10.99
C GLU A 19 28.23 0.86 11.06
N ALA A 20 27.73 1.30 9.90
CA ALA A 20 26.50 2.09 9.81
C ALA A 20 25.25 1.27 10.23
N LEU A 21 25.19 -0.01 9.86
CA LEU A 21 24.11 -0.92 10.24
C LEU A 21 24.03 -1.08 11.76
N GLU A 22 25.14 -1.43 12.43
CA GLU A 22 25.20 -1.59 13.89
C GLU A 22 24.76 -0.31 14.62
N ALA A 23 25.21 0.86 14.17
CA ALA A 23 24.82 2.15 14.75
C ALA A 23 23.32 2.46 14.61
N LEU A 24 22.70 2.08 13.48
CA LEU A 24 21.27 2.27 13.24
C LEU A 24 20.42 1.28 14.04
N GLU A 25 20.88 0.04 14.25
CA GLU A 25 20.21 -0.94 15.11
C GLU A 25 20.13 -0.43 16.57
N ASP A 26 21.22 0.14 17.09
CA ASP A 26 21.27 0.75 18.43
C ASP A 26 20.37 2.00 18.56
N GLU A 27 20.31 2.85 17.52
CA GLU A 27 19.41 4.01 17.45
C GLU A 27 17.94 3.55 17.50
N VAL A 28 17.57 2.59 16.64
CA VAL A 28 16.21 1.99 16.57
C VAL A 28 15.84 1.32 17.89
N ALA A 29 16.75 0.55 18.51
CA ALA A 29 16.53 -0.11 19.80
C ALA A 29 16.40 0.88 20.98
N THR A 30 16.98 2.07 20.86
CA THR A 30 16.85 3.17 21.83
C THR A 30 15.52 3.88 21.65
N LEU A 31 15.19 4.32 20.43
CA LEU A 31 13.95 5.03 20.12
C LEU A 31 12.69 4.18 20.38
N LYS A 32 12.74 2.88 20.07
CA LYS A 32 11.62 1.93 20.30
C LYS A 32 11.13 1.90 21.75
N ARG A 33 12.04 2.07 22.73
CA ARG A 33 11.69 2.09 24.16
C ARG A 33 10.92 3.36 24.57
N VAL A 34 11.06 4.45 23.82
CA VAL A 34 10.49 5.77 24.16
C VAL A 34 9.23 6.07 23.35
N VAL A 35 9.12 5.55 22.13
CA VAL A 35 7.89 5.63 21.31
C VAL A 35 6.68 4.98 22.00
N GLN A 36 6.89 4.04 22.92
CA GLN A 36 5.83 3.45 23.75
C GLN A 36 5.13 4.46 24.68
N GLU A 37 5.69 5.66 24.87
CA GLU A 37 5.13 6.74 25.71
C GLU A 37 4.26 7.75 24.92
N GLY A 38 4.09 7.57 23.60
CA GLY A 38 3.20 8.41 22.77
C GLY A 38 3.81 9.73 22.27
N ASP A 39 5.13 9.81 22.18
CA ASP A 39 5.87 11.00 21.74
C ASP A 39 6.00 11.07 20.21
N GLU A 40 5.17 11.87 19.56
CA GLU A 40 5.09 12.01 18.10
C GLU A 40 6.41 12.47 17.44
N PRO A 41 7.11 13.54 17.92
CA PRO A 41 8.48 13.86 17.47
C PRO A 41 9.45 12.68 17.49
N ARG A 42 9.41 11.84 18.54
CA ARG A 42 10.27 10.64 18.62
C ARG A 42 9.79 9.51 17.72
N ARG A 43 8.49 9.42 17.41
CA ARG A 43 7.99 8.48 16.40
C ARG A 43 8.54 8.83 15.01
N ILE A 44 8.57 10.13 14.65
CA ILE A 44 9.18 10.58 13.39
C ILE A 44 10.66 10.22 13.33
N GLN A 45 11.42 10.42 14.42
CA GLN A 45 12.84 10.00 14.49
C GLN A 45 13.00 8.49 14.34
N PHE A 46 12.11 7.70 14.96
CA PHE A 46 12.13 6.24 14.87
C PHE A 46 11.89 5.73 13.44
N GLU A 47 10.89 6.28 12.73
CA GLU A 47 10.67 5.94 11.32
C GLU A 47 11.84 6.38 10.44
N ALA A 48 12.46 7.53 10.71
CA ALA A 48 13.64 8.00 9.99
C ALA A 48 14.88 7.10 10.21
N ALA A 49 15.05 6.53 11.41
CA ALA A 49 16.11 5.56 11.70
C ALA A 49 15.81 4.19 11.05
N ALA A 50 14.56 3.72 11.14
CA ALA A 50 14.14 2.46 10.53
C ALA A 50 14.24 2.48 9.00
N SER A 51 13.95 3.62 8.36
CA SER A 51 14.12 3.78 6.90
C SER A 51 15.59 3.76 6.48
N ARG A 52 16.47 4.51 7.16
CA ARG A 52 17.93 4.39 6.93
C ARG A 52 18.43 2.95 7.08
N LEU A 53 17.92 2.23 8.08
CA LEU A 53 18.27 0.82 8.30
C LEU A 53 17.82 -0.07 7.13
N GLN A 54 16.61 0.15 6.59
CA GLN A 54 16.13 -0.53 5.39
C GLN A 54 17.00 -0.24 4.15
N ASP A 55 17.41 1.03 3.96
CA ASP A 55 18.26 1.44 2.84
C ASP A 55 19.64 0.74 2.93
N VAL A 56 20.28 0.73 4.11
CA VAL A 56 21.56 0.04 4.34
C VAL A 56 21.44 -1.48 4.18
N PHE A 57 20.34 -2.09 4.62
CA PHE A 57 20.07 -3.51 4.33
C PHE A 57 19.94 -3.78 2.83
N ALA A 58 19.30 -2.88 2.06
CA ALA A 58 19.20 -3.02 0.61
C ALA A 58 20.57 -2.95 -0.06
N GLU A 59 21.37 -1.92 0.26
CA GLU A 59 22.73 -1.76 -0.27
C GLU A 59 23.62 -2.97 0.03
N THR A 60 23.57 -3.47 1.27
CA THR A 60 24.35 -4.63 1.73
C THR A 60 23.94 -5.93 1.02
N ASN A 61 22.65 -6.06 0.65
CA ASN A 61 22.13 -7.20 -0.11
C ASN A 61 22.29 -7.05 -1.64
N GLY A 62 22.82 -5.92 -2.12
CA GLY A 62 22.93 -5.62 -3.56
C GLY A 62 21.64 -5.15 -4.22
N GLY A 63 20.63 -4.75 -3.44
CA GLY A 63 19.32 -4.30 -3.85
C GLY A 63 18.20 -4.84 -2.97
N HIS A 64 16.98 -4.35 -3.18
CA HIS A 64 15.77 -5.01 -2.68
C HIS A 64 15.42 -6.23 -3.54
N GLY A 65 14.78 -7.23 -2.94
CA GLY A 65 14.38 -8.46 -3.64
C GLY A 65 13.11 -8.30 -4.48
N THR A 66 13.05 -9.03 -5.60
CA THR A 66 11.85 -9.11 -6.46
C THR A 66 10.84 -10.13 -5.99
N ILE A 67 9.58 -9.95 -6.39
CA ILE A 67 8.52 -10.95 -6.37
C ILE A 67 7.94 -11.12 -7.78
N ASN A 68 7.40 -12.31 -8.08
CA ASN A 68 6.69 -12.56 -9.34
C ASN A 68 5.24 -12.08 -9.23
N THR A 69 4.68 -11.54 -10.32
CA THR A 69 3.29 -11.11 -10.41
C THR A 69 2.39 -12.16 -11.09
N HIS A 70 1.09 -11.90 -11.25
CA HIS A 70 0.13 -12.83 -11.84
C HIS A 70 0.30 -12.98 -13.36
N SER A 71 0.66 -11.89 -14.04
CA SER A 71 1.02 -11.84 -15.46
C SER A 71 2.27 -12.66 -15.81
N GLY A 72 3.10 -12.96 -14.81
CA GLY A 72 4.36 -13.70 -14.95
C GLY A 72 5.61 -12.80 -14.98
N GLU A 73 5.43 -11.49 -14.83
CA GLU A 73 6.51 -10.51 -14.70
C GLU A 73 7.06 -10.47 -13.26
N GLN A 74 7.96 -9.52 -12.99
CA GLN A 74 8.55 -9.28 -11.67
C GLN A 74 8.49 -7.81 -11.29
N ILE A 75 8.34 -7.55 -10.00
CA ILE A 75 8.40 -6.21 -9.40
C ILE A 75 9.24 -6.24 -8.13
N THR A 76 9.80 -5.09 -7.75
CA THR A 76 10.55 -4.90 -6.49
C THR A 76 9.73 -4.05 -5.52
N PRO A 77 8.97 -4.61 -4.56
CA PRO A 77 8.00 -3.84 -3.78
C PRO A 77 8.60 -2.69 -2.95
N LEU A 78 9.85 -2.82 -2.49
CA LEU A 78 10.54 -1.78 -1.73
C LEU A 78 11.35 -0.80 -2.60
N SER A 79 11.30 -0.95 -3.93
CA SER A 79 11.84 0.01 -4.90
C SER A 79 11.04 -0.12 -6.20
N PRO A 80 9.76 0.30 -6.19
CA PRO A 80 8.84 0.04 -7.29
C PRO A 80 9.16 0.90 -8.52
N ASP A 81 9.19 0.26 -9.67
CA ASP A 81 9.25 0.90 -10.98
C ASP A 81 7.81 1.09 -11.47
N PRO A 82 7.35 2.33 -11.75
CA PRO A 82 6.01 2.59 -12.27
C PRO A 82 5.69 1.82 -13.55
N GLU A 83 6.68 1.56 -14.42
CA GLU A 83 6.47 0.80 -15.66
C GLU A 83 6.17 -0.70 -15.41
N GLN A 84 6.36 -1.20 -14.18
CA GLN A 84 6.10 -2.59 -13.78
C GLN A 84 4.73 -2.78 -13.08
N ILE A 85 3.96 -1.71 -12.86
CA ILE A 85 2.68 -1.77 -12.16
C ILE A 85 1.54 -2.01 -13.15
N ASP A 86 1.15 -3.27 -13.33
CA ASP A 86 0.04 -3.67 -14.20
C ASP A 86 -1.31 -3.72 -13.46
N LEU A 87 -2.36 -3.21 -14.10
CA LEU A 87 -3.72 -3.14 -13.57
C LEU A 87 -4.36 -4.53 -13.36
N ALA A 88 -4.09 -5.50 -14.22
CA ALA A 88 -4.61 -6.85 -14.08
C ALA A 88 -3.89 -7.62 -12.96
N ASP A 89 -2.61 -7.35 -12.74
CA ASP A 89 -1.86 -7.83 -11.56
C ASP A 89 -2.45 -7.28 -10.25
N VAL A 90 -2.67 -5.96 -10.17
CA VAL A 90 -3.36 -5.33 -9.02
C VAL A 90 -4.75 -5.93 -8.81
N ALA A 91 -5.58 -5.98 -9.86
CA ALA A 91 -6.94 -6.52 -9.77
C ALA A 91 -6.97 -7.98 -9.29
N HIS A 92 -6.03 -8.81 -9.75
CA HIS A 92 -5.91 -10.22 -9.34
C HIS A 92 -5.43 -10.37 -7.89
N ALA A 93 -4.42 -9.62 -7.47
CA ALA A 93 -3.92 -9.70 -6.11
C ALA A 93 -4.97 -9.21 -5.10
N LEU A 94 -5.55 -8.03 -5.33
CA LEU A 94 -6.56 -7.45 -4.44
C LEU A 94 -7.84 -8.30 -4.34
N SER A 95 -8.21 -9.06 -5.38
CA SER A 95 -9.37 -9.97 -5.32
C SER A 95 -9.14 -11.23 -4.50
N ASN A 96 -7.88 -11.59 -4.23
CA ASN A 96 -7.50 -12.74 -3.41
C ASN A 96 -7.18 -12.35 -1.95
N LEU A 97 -6.93 -11.07 -1.67
CA LEU A 97 -6.72 -10.56 -0.32
C LEU A 97 -8.05 -10.35 0.40
N SER A 98 -8.30 -11.10 1.48
CA SER A 98 -9.47 -10.88 2.33
C SER A 98 -9.22 -9.74 3.30
N ARG A 99 -10.11 -8.75 3.29
CA ARG A 99 -10.19 -7.75 4.36
C ARG A 99 -10.49 -8.39 5.71
N PHE A 100 -10.24 -7.62 6.77
CA PHE A 100 -10.39 -8.03 8.17
C PHE A 100 -9.54 -9.25 8.53
N THR A 101 -8.45 -9.50 7.80
CA THR A 101 -7.60 -10.69 7.96
C THR A 101 -8.42 -12.00 7.96
N GLY A 102 -9.47 -12.06 7.12
CA GLY A 102 -10.36 -13.23 7.00
C GLY A 102 -11.31 -13.48 8.18
N GLN A 103 -11.44 -12.55 9.13
CA GLN A 103 -12.33 -12.71 10.30
C GLN A 103 -13.80 -12.34 10.04
N GLY A 104 -14.13 -11.81 8.86
CA GLY A 104 -15.49 -11.45 8.47
C GLY A 104 -16.41 -12.68 8.32
N LYS A 105 -17.73 -12.47 8.40
CA LYS A 105 -18.76 -13.52 8.23
C LYS A 105 -18.62 -14.37 6.96
N HIS A 106 -18.11 -13.76 5.90
CA HIS A 106 -17.84 -14.34 4.60
C HIS A 106 -16.60 -13.65 4.01
N PHE A 107 -15.98 -14.26 3.00
CA PHE A 107 -14.87 -13.65 2.27
C PHE A 107 -15.32 -12.32 1.65
N TYR A 108 -14.51 -11.29 1.85
CA TYR A 108 -14.74 -9.94 1.32
C TYR A 108 -13.38 -9.35 0.96
N SER A 109 -13.18 -9.07 -0.33
CA SER A 109 -11.85 -8.75 -0.85
C SER A 109 -11.49 -7.26 -0.75
N VAL A 110 -10.19 -6.96 -0.83
CA VAL A 110 -9.72 -5.57 -1.00
C VAL A 110 -10.19 -5.00 -2.33
N ALA A 111 -10.24 -5.81 -3.40
CA ALA A 111 -10.77 -5.37 -4.69
C ALA A 111 -12.24 -4.91 -4.62
N ARG A 112 -13.10 -5.63 -3.89
CA ARG A 112 -14.51 -5.27 -3.70
C ARG A 112 -14.67 -3.97 -2.91
N HIS A 113 -13.86 -3.78 -1.86
CA HIS A 113 -13.77 -2.52 -1.13
C HIS A 113 -13.37 -1.34 -2.02
N ALA A 114 -12.30 -1.47 -2.81
CA ALA A 114 -11.84 -0.41 -3.69
C ALA A 114 -12.88 -0.04 -4.78
N VAL A 115 -13.65 -1.02 -5.28
CA VAL A 115 -14.79 -0.77 -6.17
C VAL A 115 -15.90 0.01 -5.46
N HIS A 116 -16.22 -0.33 -4.21
CA HIS A 116 -17.19 0.41 -3.39
C HIS A 116 -16.74 1.86 -3.14
N VAL A 117 -15.49 2.07 -2.72
CA VAL A 117 -14.90 3.41 -2.55
C VAL A 117 -14.98 4.21 -3.86
N SER A 118 -14.61 3.61 -5.00
CA SER A 118 -14.68 4.27 -6.31
C SER A 118 -16.10 4.69 -6.72
N HIS A 119 -17.14 3.90 -6.37
CA HIS A 119 -18.53 4.25 -6.65
C HIS A 119 -19.10 5.29 -5.67
N GLU A 120 -18.75 5.23 -4.39
CA GLU A 120 -19.20 6.23 -3.39
C GLU A 120 -18.48 7.58 -3.55
N VAL A 121 -17.27 7.61 -4.13
CA VAL A 121 -16.64 8.85 -4.59
C VAL A 121 -17.41 9.45 -5.79
N GLU A 122 -17.93 8.61 -6.69
CA GLU A 122 -18.77 9.06 -7.82
C GLU A 122 -20.15 9.57 -7.35
N SER A 123 -20.81 8.87 -6.42
CA SER A 123 -22.12 9.26 -5.87
C SER A 123 -22.06 10.64 -5.21
N ARG A 124 -21.00 10.90 -4.44
CA ARG A 124 -20.70 12.19 -3.77
C ARG A 124 -20.20 13.29 -4.72
N GLY A 125 -20.17 13.04 -6.02
CA GLY A 125 -19.79 14.04 -7.04
C GLY A 125 -18.29 14.32 -7.13
N GLY A 126 -17.44 13.38 -6.71
CA GLY A 126 -15.99 13.47 -6.84
C GLY A 126 -15.52 13.54 -8.30
N SER A 127 -14.34 14.16 -8.51
CA SER A 127 -13.74 14.27 -9.84
C SER A 127 -13.41 12.90 -10.44
N ARG A 128 -13.17 12.84 -11.75
CA ARG A 128 -12.78 11.57 -12.41
C ARG A 128 -11.45 11.04 -11.87
N GLU A 129 -10.53 11.92 -11.47
CA GLU A 129 -9.28 11.55 -10.82
C GLU A 129 -9.51 11.03 -9.40
N ALA A 130 -10.41 11.64 -8.62
CA ALA A 130 -10.84 11.09 -7.33
C ALA A 130 -11.45 9.68 -7.49
N GLN A 131 -12.25 9.44 -8.53
CA GLN A 131 -12.85 8.12 -8.78
C GLN A 131 -11.81 7.06 -9.18
N ARG A 132 -10.80 7.45 -9.99
CA ARG A 132 -9.63 6.62 -10.33
C ARG A 132 -8.79 6.30 -9.09
N TRP A 133 -8.49 7.31 -8.28
CA TRP A 133 -7.78 7.11 -7.01
C TRP A 133 -8.58 6.29 -6.00
N GLY A 134 -9.91 6.47 -5.92
CA GLY A 134 -10.78 5.62 -5.11
C GLY A 134 -10.70 4.14 -5.46
N LEU A 135 -10.45 3.79 -6.73
CA LEU A 135 -10.19 2.41 -7.14
C LEU A 135 -8.74 1.94 -6.86
N LEU A 136 -7.76 2.85 -6.91
CA LEU A 136 -6.32 2.54 -6.85
C LEU A 136 -5.66 2.83 -5.49
N HIS A 137 -6.36 3.38 -4.50
CA HIS A 137 -5.77 3.81 -3.22
C HIS A 137 -5.09 2.65 -2.45
N ASP A 138 -5.72 1.47 -2.45
CA ASP A 138 -5.19 0.24 -1.85
C ASP A 138 -4.30 -0.58 -2.82
N ALA A 139 -3.93 -0.07 -4.00
CA ALA A 139 -3.15 -0.84 -4.98
C ALA A 139 -1.77 -1.31 -4.47
N SER A 140 -1.20 -0.63 -3.47
CA SER A 140 0.01 -1.08 -2.77
C SER A 140 -0.18 -2.38 -1.99
N GLU A 141 -1.40 -2.69 -1.54
CA GLU A 141 -1.70 -3.94 -0.82
C GLU A 141 -1.54 -5.17 -1.72
N ALA A 142 -1.62 -5.04 -3.05
CA ALA A 142 -1.30 -6.12 -3.99
C ALA A 142 0.13 -6.66 -3.81
N TYR A 143 1.04 -5.85 -3.24
CA TYR A 143 2.46 -6.14 -3.08
C TYR A 143 2.91 -6.20 -1.60
N PHE A 144 2.10 -5.70 -0.66
CA PHE A 144 2.36 -5.72 0.78
C PHE A 144 1.34 -6.50 1.65
N ALA A 145 0.21 -6.92 1.07
CA ALA A 145 -1.01 -7.45 1.70
C ALA A 145 -1.82 -6.45 2.55
N ASP A 146 -3.11 -6.77 2.82
CA ASP A 146 -3.95 -6.08 3.83
C ASP A 146 -3.34 -6.29 5.22
N VAL A 147 -2.77 -5.21 5.76
CA VAL A 147 -2.26 -5.18 7.13
C VAL A 147 -3.20 -4.33 7.99
N PRO A 148 -3.96 -4.93 8.93
CA PRO A 148 -4.96 -4.21 9.70
C PRO A 148 -4.34 -3.05 10.48
N ALA A 149 -4.98 -1.88 10.45
CA ALA A 149 -4.43 -0.61 10.94
C ALA A 149 -3.75 -0.64 12.34
N PRO A 150 -4.22 -1.40 13.36
CA PRO A 150 -3.51 -1.54 14.63
C PRO A 150 -2.13 -2.21 14.51
N VAL A 151 -1.98 -3.18 13.61
CA VAL A 151 -0.72 -3.87 13.33
C VAL A 151 0.18 -2.98 12.49
N LYS A 152 -0.36 -2.34 11.44
CA LYS A 152 0.35 -1.40 10.55
C LYS A 152 1.10 -0.31 11.33
N ARG A 153 0.47 0.31 12.34
CA ARG A 153 1.10 1.28 13.26
C ARG A 153 2.27 0.72 14.10
N SER A 154 2.41 -0.59 14.19
CA SER A 154 3.47 -1.27 14.93
C SER A 154 4.64 -1.76 14.05
N LEU A 155 4.52 -1.66 12.72
CA LEU A 155 5.55 -2.06 11.75
C LEU A 155 6.44 -0.86 11.37
N PRO A 156 7.74 -0.84 11.73
CA PRO A 156 8.66 0.23 11.34
C PRO A 156 8.88 0.26 9.83
N GLY A 157 8.92 1.44 9.22
CA GLY A 157 9.20 1.62 7.79
C GLY A 157 8.07 1.21 6.83
N TYR A 158 7.07 0.44 7.28
CA TYR A 158 5.94 0.00 6.44
C TYR A 158 5.19 1.19 5.81
N THR A 159 4.83 2.19 6.64
CA THR A 159 4.13 3.41 6.20
C THR A 159 4.96 4.26 5.23
N ARG A 160 6.30 4.12 5.20
CA ARG A 160 7.15 4.76 4.19
C ARG A 160 7.05 3.99 2.87
N ALA A 161 7.35 2.70 2.90
CA ALA A 161 7.36 1.84 1.73
C ALA A 161 6.01 1.84 0.99
N GLU A 162 4.90 1.82 1.73
CA GLU A 162 3.55 1.94 1.18
C GLU A 162 3.31 3.29 0.48
N LYS A 163 3.77 4.41 1.06
CA LYS A 163 3.65 5.73 0.44
C LYS A 163 4.53 5.89 -0.81
N GLU A 164 5.73 5.33 -0.79
CA GLU A 164 6.62 5.27 -1.95
C GLU A 164 5.98 4.43 -3.07
N PHE A 165 5.32 3.32 -2.73
CA PHE A 165 4.56 2.52 -3.69
C PHE A 165 3.31 3.23 -4.21
N GLN A 166 2.52 3.87 -3.34
CA GLN A 166 1.37 4.68 -3.74
C GLN A 166 1.77 5.84 -4.68
N ALA A 167 2.96 6.43 -4.49
CA ALA A 167 3.50 7.41 -5.43
C ALA A 167 3.80 6.78 -6.80
N ALA A 168 4.44 5.59 -6.84
CA ALA A 168 4.68 4.86 -8.08
C ALA A 168 3.37 4.44 -8.79
N VAL A 169 2.33 4.06 -8.05
CA VAL A 169 0.97 3.80 -8.60
C VAL A 169 0.40 5.04 -9.26
N ARG A 170 0.52 6.23 -8.64
CA ARG A 170 0.03 7.49 -9.22
C ARG A 170 0.78 7.85 -10.51
N GLU A 171 2.07 7.57 -10.57
CA GLU A 171 2.89 7.76 -11.78
C GLU A 171 2.51 6.75 -12.88
N ALA A 172 2.38 5.46 -12.54
CA ALA A 172 2.01 4.39 -13.48
C ALA A 172 0.65 4.63 -14.17
N PHE A 173 -0.29 5.24 -13.45
CA PHE A 173 -1.64 5.52 -13.95
C PHE A 173 -1.91 6.99 -14.31
N ASP A 174 -0.90 7.87 -14.36
CA ASP A 174 -1.05 9.29 -14.72
C ASP A 174 -2.18 9.98 -13.93
N LEU A 175 -2.03 10.01 -12.59
CA LEU A 175 -3.02 10.54 -11.64
C LEU A 175 -2.58 11.90 -11.06
N GLU A 176 -3.09 12.99 -11.62
CA GLU A 176 -2.97 14.34 -11.05
C GLU A 176 -4.12 14.64 -10.08
N LEU A 177 -3.90 14.37 -8.78
CA LEU A 177 -4.90 14.58 -7.72
C LEU A 177 -4.83 15.97 -7.10
N ALA A 178 -5.98 16.63 -6.95
CA ALA A 178 -6.10 17.78 -6.05
C ALA A 178 -6.12 17.32 -4.58
N VAL A 179 -5.73 18.21 -3.66
CA VAL A 179 -5.79 17.95 -2.21
C VAL A 179 -7.25 17.68 -1.75
N GLU A 180 -8.21 18.25 -2.47
CA GLU A 180 -9.64 18.03 -2.28
C GLU A 180 -10.09 16.63 -2.74
N ASP A 181 -9.47 16.07 -3.78
CA ASP A 181 -9.73 14.71 -4.26
C ASP A 181 -9.20 13.68 -3.24
N GLU A 182 -7.96 13.86 -2.76
CA GLU A 182 -7.37 12.99 -1.73
C GLU A 182 -8.25 12.97 -0.46
N ARG A 183 -8.64 14.14 0.05
CA ARG A 183 -9.51 14.24 1.24
C ARG A 183 -10.89 13.62 1.04
N LEU A 184 -11.44 13.67 -0.18
CA LEU A 184 -12.71 13.02 -0.48
C LEU A 184 -12.55 11.50 -0.43
N VAL A 185 -11.51 10.95 -1.08
CA VAL A 185 -11.24 9.51 -1.10
C VAL A 185 -10.96 8.97 0.31
N ASP A 186 -10.09 9.64 1.10
CA ASP A 186 -9.81 9.28 2.50
C ASP A 186 -11.09 9.30 3.37
N GLY A 187 -11.99 10.26 3.12
CA GLY A 187 -13.27 10.35 3.80
C GLY A 187 -14.24 9.24 3.43
N VAL A 188 -14.27 8.86 2.14
CA VAL A 188 -15.10 7.78 1.61
C VAL A 188 -14.61 6.42 2.08
N ASP A 189 -13.31 6.09 1.98
CA ASP A 189 -12.75 4.85 2.55
C ASP A 189 -13.19 4.69 4.02
N GLY A 190 -12.98 5.72 4.84
CA GLY A 190 -13.37 5.69 6.24
C GLY A 190 -14.87 5.46 6.49
N ASP A 191 -15.75 5.88 5.60
CA ASP A 191 -17.20 5.59 5.65
C ASP A 191 -17.53 4.16 5.18
N ILE A 192 -16.93 3.73 4.05
CA ILE A 192 -17.09 2.37 3.51
C ILE A 192 -16.59 1.33 4.50
N ALA A 193 -15.40 1.50 5.07
CA ALA A 193 -14.84 0.62 6.09
C ALA A 193 -15.74 0.54 7.35
N ARG A 194 -16.40 1.62 7.75
CA ARG A 194 -17.41 1.60 8.84
C ARG A 194 -18.65 0.80 8.47
N TYR A 195 -19.16 0.96 7.24
CA TYR A 195 -20.28 0.18 6.74
C TYR A 195 -19.94 -1.32 6.69
N GLU A 196 -18.81 -1.69 6.09
CA GLU A 196 -18.35 -3.08 6.03
C GLU A 196 -18.22 -3.70 7.44
N LEU A 197 -17.64 -2.96 8.40
CA LEU A 197 -17.57 -3.40 9.79
C LEU A 197 -18.95 -3.64 10.41
N SER A 198 -19.97 -2.84 10.07
CA SER A 198 -21.35 -3.08 10.52
C SER A 198 -21.97 -4.34 9.89
N ILE A 199 -21.66 -4.63 8.61
CA ILE A 199 -22.13 -5.84 7.92
C ILE A 199 -21.44 -7.09 8.46
N HIS A 200 -20.11 -7.07 8.62
CA HIS A 200 -19.33 -8.23 9.07
C HIS A 200 -19.37 -8.44 10.60
N PHE A 201 -19.44 -7.37 11.39
CA PHE A 201 -19.37 -7.42 12.86
C PHE A 201 -20.51 -6.59 13.54
N PRO A 202 -21.80 -6.89 13.26
CA PRO A 202 -22.95 -6.06 13.67
C PRO A 202 -23.17 -5.95 15.18
N ALA A 203 -22.52 -6.80 15.98
CA ALA A 203 -22.57 -6.71 17.45
C ALA A 203 -21.66 -5.59 18.01
N ASN A 204 -20.80 -5.01 17.16
CA ASN A 204 -19.72 -4.11 17.58
C ASN A 204 -19.76 -2.75 16.84
N HIS A 205 -20.54 -2.62 15.77
CA HIS A 205 -20.53 -1.45 14.88
C HIS A 205 -21.94 -1.09 14.41
N GLU A 206 -22.24 0.21 14.36
CA GLU A 206 -23.45 0.77 13.77
C GLU A 206 -23.22 1.07 12.28
N SER A 207 -24.25 0.89 11.44
CA SER A 207 -24.15 1.24 10.02
C SER A 207 -24.16 2.77 9.84
N PRO A 208 -23.19 3.36 9.13
CA PRO A 208 -23.32 4.73 8.62
C PRO A 208 -24.41 4.77 7.53
N GLY A 209 -24.84 5.98 7.18
CA GLY A 209 -25.56 6.23 5.93
C GLY A 209 -24.55 6.47 4.80
N LEU A 210 -24.73 5.81 3.66
CA LEU A 210 -23.96 5.98 2.44
C LEU A 210 -24.86 6.57 1.34
N GLU A 211 -24.27 7.17 0.30
CA GLU A 211 -25.03 7.83 -0.77
C GLU A 211 -25.45 6.87 -1.89
N CYS A 212 -24.70 5.80 -2.17
CA CYS A 212 -25.19 4.66 -2.96
C CYS A 212 -25.53 3.42 -2.12
N GLU A 213 -26.37 2.54 -2.66
CA GLU A 213 -26.61 1.19 -2.10
C GLU A 213 -25.41 0.30 -2.46
N HIS A 214 -24.88 -0.40 -1.45
CA HIS A 214 -23.67 -1.24 -1.56
C HIS A 214 -23.97 -2.75 -1.43
N ASP A 215 -25.23 -3.09 -1.15
CA ASP A 215 -25.76 -4.43 -1.34
C ASP A 215 -26.06 -4.67 -2.84
N ASP A 216 -26.00 -5.93 -3.27
CA ASP A 216 -26.24 -6.41 -4.65
C ASP A 216 -25.12 -6.24 -5.71
N LEU A 217 -23.84 -6.21 -5.31
CA LEU A 217 -22.79 -6.77 -6.17
C LEU A 217 -22.89 -8.32 -6.16
N ASP A 218 -23.70 -8.83 -7.11
CA ASP A 218 -23.99 -10.25 -7.33
C ASP A 218 -22.77 -11.15 -7.11
N GLY A 219 -22.88 -12.07 -6.14
CA GLY A 219 -21.85 -13.06 -5.82
C GLY A 219 -21.56 -14.07 -6.94
N SER A 220 -22.25 -13.98 -8.09
CA SER A 220 -21.88 -14.67 -9.32
C SER A 220 -20.69 -14.04 -10.06
N VAL A 221 -20.38 -12.75 -9.81
CA VAL A 221 -19.29 -12.04 -10.48
C VAL A 221 -18.02 -12.06 -9.63
N ASP A 222 -16.93 -12.50 -10.25
CA ASP A 222 -15.58 -12.50 -9.67
C ASP A 222 -15.10 -11.08 -9.33
N ASP A 223 -14.52 -10.90 -8.14
CA ASP A 223 -14.09 -9.60 -7.62
C ASP A 223 -13.00 -8.96 -8.49
N ALA A 224 -12.14 -9.75 -9.14
CA ALA A 224 -11.18 -9.21 -10.11
C ALA A 224 -11.87 -8.67 -11.37
N GLU A 225 -12.98 -9.26 -11.80
CA GLU A 225 -13.74 -8.76 -12.95
C GLU A 225 -14.60 -7.53 -12.58
N LEU A 226 -15.12 -7.46 -11.35
CA LEU A 226 -15.74 -6.24 -10.83
C LEU A 226 -14.74 -5.07 -10.84
N TYR A 227 -13.52 -5.29 -10.34
CA TYR A 227 -12.45 -4.30 -10.36
C TYR A 227 -12.05 -3.89 -11.77
N ARG A 228 -11.74 -4.85 -12.66
CA ARG A 228 -11.40 -4.58 -14.07
C ARG A 228 -12.52 -3.91 -14.85
N ARG A 229 -13.80 -4.18 -14.52
CA ARG A 229 -14.94 -3.50 -15.13
C ARG A 229 -14.97 -2.03 -14.70
N ARG A 230 -14.86 -1.74 -13.40
CA ARG A 230 -14.82 -0.37 -12.89
C ARG A 230 -13.64 0.43 -13.44
N ALA A 231 -12.47 -0.20 -13.55
CA ALA A 231 -11.30 0.40 -14.17
C ALA A 231 -11.56 0.82 -15.62
N ARG A 232 -12.16 -0.08 -16.44
CA ARG A 232 -12.55 0.23 -17.83
C ARG A 232 -13.59 1.35 -17.95
N GLU A 233 -14.54 1.45 -17.02
CA GLU A 233 -15.50 2.57 -16.95
C GLU A 233 -14.77 3.91 -16.69
N LEU A 234 -13.70 3.89 -15.89
CA LEU A 234 -12.85 5.03 -15.56
C LEU A 234 -11.74 5.31 -16.60
N GLY A 235 -11.59 4.46 -17.62
CA GLY A 235 -10.56 4.61 -18.65
C GLY A 235 -9.14 4.32 -18.16
N LEU A 236 -9.02 3.42 -17.18
CA LEU A 236 -7.81 2.72 -16.79
C LEU A 236 -7.66 1.43 -17.61
#